data_AF-A0A2M8F548-F1
#
_entry.id   AF-A0A2M8F548-F1
#
_cell.length_a   1.000
_cell.length_b   1.000
_cell.length_c   1.000
_cell.angle_alpha   90.00
_cell.angle_beta   90.00
_cell.angle_gamma   90.00
#
_symmetry.space_group_name_H-M   'P 1'
#
loop_
_entity.id
_entity.type
_entity.pdbx_description
1 polymer ?
#
loop_
_entity_poly.entity_id
_entity_poly.type
_entity_poly.pdbx_seq_one_letter_code
_entity_poly.pdbx_strand_id
1 'polypeptide(L)' 'MDRQKYYDAVKSQLETNIFYHSLALEACMGGLYDYLLTNNGLTDNEPKKEDWMLAGLIHDIDYSGEFKATHPQKTVEALA' A
#
# COMPACT_ATOMS: atom_id res chain seq x y z
N MET A 1 -9.09 6.81 -7.91
CA MET A 1 -8.85 6.89 -6.44
C MET A 1 -7.94 8.07 -6.18
N ASP A 2 -8.14 8.78 -5.06
CA ASP A 2 -7.27 9.90 -4.69
C ASP A 2 -6.12 9.40 -3.81
N ARG A 3 -4.93 9.24 -4.38
CA ARG A 3 -3.72 8.82 -3.65
C ARG A 3 -3.44 9.73 -2.45
N GLN A 4 -3.73 11.02 -2.55
CA GLN A 4 -3.45 11.99 -1.49
C GLN A 4 -4.25 11.66 -0.22
N LYS A 5 -5.52 11.29 -0.37
CA LYS A 5 -6.36 10.83 0.75
C LYS A 5 -5.72 9.66 1.51
N TYR A 6 -5.23 8.65 0.79
CA TYR A 6 -4.60 7.47 1.39
C TYR A 6 -3.25 7.81 2.04
N TYR A 7 -2.46 8.66 1.39
CA TYR A 7 -1.21 9.15 1.95
C TYR A 7 -1.43 9.87 3.29
N ASP A 8 -2.41 10.77 3.37
CA ASP A 8 -2.72 11.49 4.59
C ASP A 8 -3.21 10.54 5.70
N ALA A 9 -4.02 9.53 5.36
CA ALA A 9 -4.46 8.50 6.30
C ALA A 9 -3.27 7.71 6.88
N VAL A 10 -2.44 7.11 6.02
CA VAL A 10 -1.27 6.31 6.42
C VAL A 10 -0.29 7.15 7.26
N LYS A 11 -0.04 8.41 6.87
CA LYS A 11 0.83 9.33 7.60
C LYS A 11 0.30 9.67 9.00
N SER A 12 -1.02 9.78 9.15
CA SER A 12 -1.65 10.10 10.43
C SER A 12 -1.74 8.89 11.36
N GLN A 13 -1.91 7.70 10.79
CA GLN A 13 -2.24 6.48 11.51
C GLN A 13 -1.03 5.66 11.94
N LEU A 14 0.06 5.71 11.18
CA LEU A 14 1.23 4.86 11.40
C LEU A 14 2.35 5.57 12.16
N GLU A 15 3.10 4.79 12.93
CA GLU A 15 4.38 5.22 13.47
C GLU A 15 5.33 5.59 12.32
N THR A 16 6.18 6.60 12.51
CA THR A 16 7.03 7.19 11.45
C THR A 16 7.85 6.16 10.67
N ASN A 17 8.41 5.15 11.34
CA ASN A 17 9.16 4.07 10.70
C ASN A 17 8.28 3.20 9.79
N ILE A 18 7.05 2.90 10.20
CA ILE A 18 6.10 2.08 9.41
C ILE A 18 5.53 2.89 8.24
N PHE A 19 5.29 4.20 8.43
CA PHE A 19 4.95 5.11 7.34
C PHE A 19 6.04 5.13 6.26
N TYR A 20 7.31 5.29 6.64
CA TYR A 20 8.42 5.27 5.66
C TYR A 20 8.61 3.90 5.01
N HIS A 21 8.43 2.81 5.75
CA HIS A 21 8.37 1.46 5.19
C HIS A 21 7.28 1.34 4.11
N SER A 22 6.08 1.87 4.38
CA SER A 22 4.97 1.86 3.44
C SER A 22 5.25 2.68 2.16
N LEU A 23 5.92 3.84 2.28
CA LEU A 23 6.39 4.60 1.11
C LEU A 23 7.44 3.84 0.30
N ALA A 24 8.36 3.15 0.97
CA ALA A 24 9.36 2.34 0.29
C ALA A 24 8.70 1.17 -0.46
N LEU A 25 7.69 0.53 0.14
CA LEU A 25 6.95 -0.55 -0.50
C LEU A 25 6.12 -0.04 -1.68
N GLU A 26 5.45 1.10 -1.58
CA GLU A 26 4.76 1.73 -2.72
C GLU A 26 5.69 1.87 -3.93
N ALA A 27 6.90 2.42 -3.72
CA ALA A 27 7.89 2.57 -4.79
C ALA A 27 8.36 1.20 -5.33
N CYS A 28 8.58 0.23 -4.44
CA CYS A 28 8.96 -1.14 -4.80
C CYS A 28 7.90 -1.81 -5.68
N MET A 29 6.62 -1.68 -5.32
CA MET A 29 5.50 -2.23 -6.10
C MET A 29 5.42 -1.63 -7.50
N GLY A 30 5.67 -0.32 -7.63
CA GLY A 30 5.78 0.33 -8.93
C GLY A 30 6.94 -0.21 -9.77
N GLY A 31 8.12 -0.41 -9.17
CA GLY A 31 9.28 -0.99 -9.85
C GLY A 31 9.09 -2.45 -10.25
N LEU A 32 8.43 -3.24 -9.41
CA LEU A 32 8.08 -4.63 -9.71
C LEU A 32 7.12 -4.72 -10.90
N TYR A 33 6.11 -3.86 -10.94
CA TYR A 33 5.20 -3.79 -12.08
C TYR A 33 5.96 -3.48 -13.38
N ASP A 34 6.82 -2.46 -13.39
CA ASP A 34 7.61 -2.08 -14.57
C ASP A 34 8.54 -3.22 -15.04
N TYR A 35 9.17 -3.90 -14.08
CA TYR A 35 10.02 -5.05 -14.36
C TYR A 35 9.22 -6.20 -14.99
N LEU A 36 8.10 -6.59 -14.37
CA LEU A 36 7.28 -7.69 -14.88
C LEU A 36 6.68 -7.36 -16.25
N LEU A 37 6.21 -6.13 -16.47
CA LEU A 37 5.71 -5.65 -17.76
C LEU A 37 6.78 -5.79 -18.84
N THR A 38 8.00 -5.33 -18.57
CA THR A 38 9.13 -5.39 -19.50
C THR A 38 9.55 -6.84 -19.83
N ASN A 39 9.35 -7.76 -18.90
CA ASN A 39 9.74 -9.17 -19.04
C ASN A 39 8.57 -10.08 -19.46
N ASN A 40 7.46 -9.53 -19.96
CA ASN A 40 6.24 -10.28 -20.32
C ASN A 40 5.73 -11.19 -19.20
N GLY A 41 5.91 -10.78 -17.95
CA GLY A 41 5.51 -11.49 -16.73
C GLY A 41 4.11 -11.12 -16.22
N LEU A 42 3.43 -10.18 -16.88
CA LEU A 42 2.07 -9.77 -16.55
C LEU A 42 1.07 -10.38 -17.54
N THR A 43 -0.16 -10.62 -17.06
CA THR A 43 -1.29 -11.02 -17.89
C THR A 43 -2.22 -9.84 -18.19
N ASP A 44 -3.16 -10.00 -19.11
CA ASP A 44 -4.14 -8.94 -19.44
C ASP A 44 -5.13 -8.66 -18.29
N ASN A 45 -5.17 -9.50 -17.25
CA ASN A 45 -6.08 -9.38 -16.12
C ASN A 45 -5.46 -8.70 -14.88
N GLU A 46 -4.22 -8.20 -14.98
CA GLU A 46 -3.55 -7.56 -13.86
C GLU A 46 -4.17 -6.18 -13.53
N PRO A 47 -4.25 -5.80 -12.24
CA PRO A 47 -4.59 -4.44 -11.86
C PRO A 47 -3.60 -3.43 -12.45
N LYS A 48 -4.00 -2.16 -12.54
CA LYS A 48 -3.10 -1.12 -13.05
C LYS A 48 -1.95 -0.88 -12.08
N LYS A 49 -0.85 -0.34 -12.57
CA LYS A 49 0.33 0.01 -11.75
C LYS A 49 -0.04 0.85 -10.53
N GLU A 50 -0.95 1.81 -10.70
CA GLU A 50 -1.42 2.68 -9.62
C GLU A 50 -2.09 1.88 -8.49
N ASP A 51 -2.78 0.78 -8.82
CA ASP A 51 -3.41 -0.09 -7.83
C ASP A 51 -2.36 -0.90 -7.05
N TRP A 52 -1.27 -1.34 -7.73
CA TRP A 52 -0.14 -2.00 -7.08
C TRP A 52 0.58 -1.06 -6.10
N MET A 53 0.86 0.17 -6.56
CA MET A 53 1.48 1.20 -5.75
C MET A 53 0.60 1.54 -4.54
N LEU A 54 -0.71 1.72 -4.76
CA LEU A 54 -1.66 2.01 -3.69
C LEU A 54 -1.74 0.86 -2.67
N ALA A 55 -1.76 -0.39 -3.13
CA ALA A 55 -1.72 -1.56 -2.26
C ALA A 55 -0.46 -1.57 -1.38
N GLY A 56 0.71 -1.26 -1.96
CA GLY A 56 1.96 -1.11 -1.19
C GLY A 56 1.89 0.01 -0.15
N LEU A 57 1.30 1.16 -0.50
CA LEU A 57 1.15 2.30 0.41
C LEU A 57 0.27 1.98 1.63
N ILE A 58 -0.82 1.23 1.45
CA ILE A 58 -1.83 1.04 2.50
C ILE A 58 -1.75 -0.31 3.20
N HIS A 59 -0.85 -1.22 2.80
CA HIS A 59 -0.83 -2.61 3.27
C HIS A 59 -0.80 -2.77 4.79
N ASP A 60 -0.09 -1.87 5.49
CA ASP A 60 0.11 -1.89 6.93
C ASP A 60 -0.73 -0.86 7.68
N ILE A 61 -1.73 -0.23 7.04
CA ILE A 61 -2.49 0.88 7.65
C ILE A 61 -3.19 0.49 8.98
N ASP A 62 -3.52 -0.78 9.18
CA ASP A 62 -4.10 -1.32 10.40
C ASP A 62 -3.07 -1.82 11.43
N TYR A 63 -1.77 -1.63 11.17
CA TYR A 63 -0.69 -1.89 12.12
C TYR A 63 -0.54 -0.75 13.15
N SER A 64 -1.64 -0.28 13.74
CA SER A 64 -1.63 0.79 14.74
C SER A 64 -2.84 0.73 15.68
N GLY A 65 -2.73 1.45 16.81
CA GLY A 65 -3.82 1.64 17.76
C GLY A 65 -4.51 0.34 18.20
N GLU A 66 -5.83 0.33 18.13
CA GLU A 66 -6.67 -0.83 18.48
C GLU A 66 -6.60 -1.98 17.47
N PHE A 67 -6.19 -1.70 16.22
CA PHE A 67 -6.13 -2.69 15.15
C PHE A 67 -4.83 -3.51 15.14
N LYS A 68 -3.77 -3.00 15.76
CA LYS A 68 -2.42 -3.60 15.75
C LYS A 68 -2.41 -5.07 16.20
N ALA A 69 -3.25 -5.45 17.17
CA ALA A 69 -3.34 -6.82 17.67
C ALA A 69 -3.98 -7.80 16.68
N THR A 70 -4.71 -7.29 15.68
CA THR A 70 -5.45 -8.06 14.69
C THR A 70 -4.98 -7.84 13.26
N HIS A 71 -3.91 -7.07 13.05
CA HIS A 71 -3.31 -6.86 11.74
C HIS A 71 -2.97 -8.19 11.05
N PRO A 72 -3.21 -8.35 9.73
CA PRO A 72 -3.73 -7.36 8.77
C PRO A 72 -5.26 -7.46 8.51
N GLN A 73 -6.08 -7.76 9.53
CA GLN A 73 -7.50 -8.08 9.32
C GLN A 73 -8.43 -6.84 9.27
N LYS A 74 -7.90 -5.64 9.49
CA LYS A 74 -8.67 -4.40 9.71
C LYS A 74 -8.28 -3.27 8.77
N THR A 75 -7.65 -3.58 7.64
CA THR A 75 -7.23 -2.60 6.61
C THR A 75 -8.38 -1.70 6.14
N VAL A 76 -9.57 -2.25 5.90
CA VAL A 76 -10.72 -1.46 5.41
C VAL A 76 -11.28 -0.54 6.51
N GLU A 77 -11.39 -1.05 7.74
CA GLU A 77 -11.83 -0.27 8.89
C GLU A 77 -10.84 0.83 9.27
N ALA A 78 -9.54 0.57 9.16
CA ALA A 78 -8.49 1.56 9.35
C ALA A 78 -8.53 2.70 8.31
N LEU A 79 -9.11 2.44 7.13
CA LEU A 79 -9.26 3.41 6.04
C LEU A 79 -10.57 4.22 6.08
N ALA A 80 -11.50 3.87 6.98
CA ALA A 80 -12.86 4.40 7.03
C ALA A 80 -12.97 5.80 7.65
#